data_AF-A0A8J8FN97-F1
#
_entry.id   AF-A0A8J8FN97-F1
#
_cell.length_a   1.000
_cell.length_b   1.000
_cell.length_c   1.000
_cell.angle_alpha   90.00
_cell.angle_beta   90.00
_cell.angle_gamma   90.00
#
_symmetry.space_group_name_H-M   'P 1'
#
loop_
_entity.id
_entity.type
_entity.pdbx_description
1 polymer ?
#
loop_
_entity_poly.entity_id
_entity_poly.type
_entity_poly.pdbx_seq_one_letter_code
_entity_poly.pdbx_strand_id
1 'polypeptide(L)' 'MVFYRRNFTKGGTYFFTVNLKNRQSTVLTDSIDLLRESFAFVQRQKPYTIIAIAILPEHLHCIFMIFE' A
#
# COMPACT_ATOMS: atom_id res chain seq x y z
N MET A 1 -20.79 -0.55 11.25
CA MET A 1 -19.51 -0.69 11.99
C MET A 1 -18.82 -1.95 11.49
N VAL A 2 -17.52 -1.92 11.24
CA VAL A 2 -16.74 -3.12 10.88
C VAL A 2 -15.87 -3.53 12.06
N PHE A 3 -15.88 -4.82 12.42
CA PHE A 3 -15.15 -5.37 13.59
C PHE A 3 -13.93 -6.19 13.15
N TYR A 4 -13.09 -5.63 12.28
CA TYR A 4 -11.87 -6.30 11.84
C TYR A 4 -10.85 -6.36 12.99
N ARG A 5 -10.22 -7.52 13.18
CA ARG A 5 -9.04 -7.67 14.04
C ARG A 5 -7.80 -7.67 13.16
N ARG A 6 -6.86 -6.77 13.43
CA ARG A 6 -5.56 -6.76 12.76
C ARG A 6 -4.69 -7.89 13.29
N ASN A 7 -4.02 -8.59 12.39
CA ASN A 7 -3.03 -9.60 12.74
C ASN A 7 -1.65 -8.95 12.72
N PHE A 8 -0.96 -8.94 13.87
CA PHE A 8 0.37 -8.37 14.02
C PHE A 8 1.36 -9.49 14.34
N THR A 9 2.15 -9.85 13.35
CA THR A 9 3.18 -10.88 13.43
C THR A 9 4.47 -10.26 12.94
N LYS A 10 5.51 -10.31 13.78
CA LYS A 10 6.84 -9.84 13.42
C LYS A 10 7.36 -10.63 12.21
N GLY A 11 7.85 -9.93 11.17
CA GLY A 11 8.27 -10.57 9.92
C GLY A 11 7.10 -11.06 9.05
N GLY A 12 5.85 -10.67 9.37
CA GLY A 12 4.66 -11.12 8.65
C GLY A 12 4.56 -10.56 7.24
N THR A 13 3.99 -11.36 6.33
CA THR A 13 3.66 -10.97 4.97
C THR A 13 2.17 -10.71 4.85
N TYR A 14 1.79 -9.53 4.34
CA TYR A 14 0.42 -9.06 4.31
C TYR A 14 0.02 -8.56 2.92
N PHE A 15 -1.20 -8.91 2.52
CA PHE A 15 -1.87 -8.32 1.36
C PHE A 15 -2.75 -7.15 1.79
N PHE A 16 -2.65 -6.04 1.08
CA PHE A 16 -3.48 -4.86 1.28
C PHE A 16 -4.20 -4.48 0.00
N THR A 17 -5.43 -3.99 0.16
CA THR A 17 -6.18 -3.28 -0.87
C THR A 17 -6.41 -1.85 -0.38
N VAL A 18 -5.97 -0.87 -1.17
CA VAL A 18 -6.19 0.55 -0.89
C VAL A 18 -6.99 1.13 -2.04
N ASN A 19 -8.11 1.77 -1.70
CA ASN A 19 -9.05 2.32 -2.66
C ASN A 19 -9.13 3.84 -2.49
N LEU A 20 -9.11 4.58 -3.60
CA LEU A 20 -9.54 5.97 -3.58
C LEU A 20 -11.03 6.06 -3.27
N LYS A 21 -11.43 7.18 -2.67
CA LYS A 21 -12.83 7.49 -2.42
C LYS A 21 -13.60 7.70 -3.74
N ASN A 22 -13.00 8.40 -4.71
CA ASN A 22 -13.58 8.59 -6.04
C ASN A 22 -13.15 7.43 -6.97
N ARG A 23 -14.11 6.60 -7.38
CA ARG A 23 -13.89 5.44 -8.24
C ARG A 23 -13.70 5.76 -9.73
N GLN A 24 -13.88 7.01 -10.13
CA GLN A 24 -13.63 7.48 -11.49
C GLN A 24 -12.30 8.24 -11.59
N SER A 25 -11.57 8.39 -10.48
CA SER A 25 -10.30 9.11 -10.46
C SER A 25 -9.18 8.26 -11.06
N THR A 26 -8.25 8.89 -11.75
CA THR A 26 -7.07 8.26 -12.33
C THR A 26 -5.77 8.67 -11.65
N VAL A 27 -5.87 9.37 -10.50
CA VAL A 27 -4.72 10.06 -9.90
C VAL A 27 -3.59 9.13 -9.46
N LEU A 28 -3.87 7.86 -9.13
CA LEU A 28 -2.79 6.93 -8.76
C LEU A 28 -1.87 6.60 -9.95
N THR A 29 -2.41 6.59 -11.18
CA THR A 29 -1.62 6.36 -12.39
C THR A 29 -1.12 7.67 -12.99
N ASP A 30 -1.92 8.74 -12.96
CA ASP A 30 -1.53 10.04 -13.53
C ASP A 30 -0.39 10.70 -12.73
N SER A 31 -0.33 10.42 -11.42
CA SER A 31 0.68 10.95 -10.50
C SER A 31 1.55 9.83 -9.92
N ILE A 32 1.92 8.84 -10.76
CA ILE A 32 2.67 7.66 -10.34
C ILE A 32 4.00 8.00 -9.64
N ASP A 33 4.69 9.06 -10.07
CA ASP A 33 5.96 9.48 -9.47
C ASP A 33 5.78 9.96 -8.03
N LEU A 34 4.75 10.76 -7.76
CA LEU A 34 4.41 11.18 -6.39
C LEU A 34 4.02 9.99 -5.51
N LEU A 35 3.33 9.00 -6.07
CA LEU A 35 3.02 7.77 -5.36
C LEU A 35 4.31 6.99 -5.02
N ARG A 36 5.23 6.83 -5.97
CA ARG A 36 6.54 6.18 -5.74
C ARG A 36 7.37 6.91 -4.68
N GLU A 37 7.41 8.23 -4.73
CA GLU A 37 8.09 9.06 -3.72
C GLU A 37 7.49 8.88 -2.33
N SER A 38 6.16 8.78 -2.24
CA SER A 38 5.46 8.54 -0.98
C SER A 38 5.84 7.18 -0.37
N PHE A 39 5.89 6.13 -1.19
CA PHE A 39 6.38 4.81 -0.74
C PHE A 39 7.83 4.88 -0.25
N ALA A 40 8.72 5.53 -1.01
CA ALA A 40 10.12 5.68 -0.65
C ALA A 40 10.31 6.51 0.63
N PHE A 41 9.49 7.55 0.84
CA PHE A 41 9.49 8.36 2.05
C PHE A 41 9.16 7.54 3.30
N VAL A 42 8.14 6.70 3.23
CA VAL A 42 7.77 5.81 4.35
C VAL A 42 8.83 4.73 4.55
N GLN A 43 9.34 4.13 3.47
CA GLN A 43 10.37 3.09 3.52
C GLN A 43 11.63 3.53 4.29
N ARG A 44 12.02 4.81 4.18
CA ARG A 44 13.16 5.38 4.93
C ARG A 44 12.92 5.48 6.44
N GLN A 45 11.67 5.62 6.87
CA GLN A 45 11.31 5.78 8.28
C GLN A 45 10.90 4.46 8.94
N LYS A 46 10.30 3.57 8.15
CA LYS A 46 9.80 2.26 8.55
C LYS A 46 10.20 1.27 7.46
N PRO A 47 11.32 0.54 7.62
CA PRO A 47 11.74 -0.44 6.64
C PRO A 47 10.70 -1.56 6.46
N TYR A 48 10.32 -1.84 5.22
CA TYR A 48 9.52 -3.00 4.81
C TYR A 48 10.05 -3.57 3.49
N THR A 49 9.47 -4.65 2.99
CA THR A 49 9.79 -5.15 1.63
C THR A 49 8.51 -5.18 0.81
N ILE A 50 8.54 -4.56 -0.37
CA ILE A 50 7.49 -4.72 -1.38
C ILE A 50 7.75 -6.03 -2.11
N ILE A 51 6.93 -7.06 -1.82
CA ILE A 51 7.00 -8.34 -2.55
C ILE A 51 6.33 -8.19 -3.91
N ALA A 52 5.17 -7.55 -3.93
CA ALA A 52 4.41 -7.28 -5.15
C ALA A 52 3.57 -6.01 -4.98
N ILE A 53 3.34 -5.29 -6.07
CA ILE A 53 2.38 -4.19 -6.11
C ILE A 53 1.76 -4.08 -7.50
N ALA A 54 0.45 -3.87 -7.56
CA ALA A 54 -0.30 -3.52 -8.75
C ALA A 54 -1.02 -2.20 -8.50
N ILE A 55 -0.83 -1.23 -9.38
CA ILE A 55 -1.38 0.12 -9.27
C ILE A 55 -2.36 0.31 -10.42
N LEU A 56 -3.63 0.50 -10.08
CA LEU A 56 -4.73 0.83 -10.97
C LEU A 56 -5.09 2.32 -10.77
N PRO A 57 -5.86 2.95 -11.67
CA PRO A 57 -6.07 4.40 -11.62
C PRO A 57 -6.67 4.91 -10.30
N GLU A 58 -7.55 4.11 -9.68
CA GLU A 58 -8.32 4.44 -8.49
C GLU A 58 -8.11 3.50 -7.30
N HIS A 59 -7.28 2.47 -7.44
CA HIS A 59 -6.93 1.57 -6.34
C HIS A 59 -5.59 0.88 -6.55
N LEU A 60 -5.05 0.30 -5.47
CA LEU A 60 -3.85 -0.54 -5.55
C LEU A 60 -3.99 -1.77 -4.68
N HIS A 61 -3.26 -2.80 -5.09
CA HIS A 61 -3.03 -4.01 -4.32
C HIS A 61 -1.55 -4.13 -4.05
N CYS A 62 -1.16 -4.45 -2.82
CA CYS A 62 0.23 -4.68 -2.50
C CYS A 62 0.42 -5.83 -1.52
N ILE A 63 1.57 -6.47 -1.63
CA ILE A 63 2.05 -7.48 -0.69
C ILE A 63 3.31 -6.92 -0.05
N PHE A 64 3.28 -6.70 1.25
CA PHE A 64 4.44 -6.27 2.03
C PHE A 64 4.89 -7.35 3.01
N MET A 65 6.20 -7.49 3.17
CA MET A 65 6.78 -8.09 4.38
C MET A 65 7.18 -6.98 5.34
N ILE A 66 6.73 -7.06 6.59
CA ILE A 66 6.96 -6.05 7.62
C ILE A 66 7.84 -6.68 8.72
N PHE A 67 8.92 -6.00 9.10
CA PHE A 67 9.93 -6.56 10.01
C PHE A 67 9.65 -6.30 11.50
N GLU A 68 8.84 -5.29 11.82
CA GLU A 68 8.46 -4.88 13.18
C GLU A 68 6.96 -4.94 13.41
#